data_AF-A0A0C9QCK5-F1
#
_entry.id   AF-A0A0C9QCK5-F1
#
_cell.length_a   1.000
_cell.length_b   1.000
_cell.length_c   1.000
_cell.angle_alpha   90.00
_cell.angle_beta   90.00
_cell.angle_gamma   90.00
#
_symmetry.space_group_name_H-M   'P 1'
#
loop_
_entity.id
_entity.type
_entity.pdbx_description
1 polymer ?
#
loop_
_entity_poly.entity_id
_entity_poly.type
_entity_poly.pdbx_seq_one_letter_code
_entity_poly.pdbx_strand_id
1 'polypeptide(L)'
;MNKLNLNLNELADGAIKEKLTKALAQVANNILDPNTDQSKARKVTIALNFKPDDSGVVKLTTDVKTTLVPDISVTTNVLLGRGEDGYMEMNELKSGTRGQEYFDPDDSTLKDDKGIPIKDDKVTDAPIDFRKIKNAKEAN
;
A
#
# COMPACT_ATOMS: atom_id res chain seq x y z
N MET A 1 -45.20 30.44 -6.96
CA MET A 1 -45.36 29.54 -5.79
C MET A 1 -44.62 28.24 -6.08
N ASN A 2 -43.58 27.92 -5.30
CA ASN A 2 -42.96 26.59 -5.36
C ASN A 2 -43.94 25.57 -4.77
N LYS A 3 -44.44 24.66 -5.61
CA LYS A 3 -45.37 23.60 -5.19
C LYS A 3 -44.67 22.37 -4.60
N LEU A 4 -43.34 22.35 -4.61
CA LEU A 4 -42.52 21.32 -3.97
C LEU A 4 -41.96 21.88 -2.65
N ASN A 5 -42.43 21.31 -1.54
CA ASN A 5 -41.89 21.57 -0.22
C ASN A 5 -41.12 20.33 0.25
N LEU A 6 -39.81 20.30 -0.03
CA LEU A 6 -38.94 19.18 0.29
C LEU A 6 -37.73 19.71 1.06
N ASN A 7 -37.69 19.44 2.36
CA ASN A 7 -36.59 19.85 3.23
C ASN A 7 -35.64 18.68 3.47
N LEU A 8 -34.41 18.77 2.96
CA LEU A 8 -33.40 17.72 3.09
C LEU A 8 -33.04 17.40 4.55
N ASN A 9 -33.17 18.37 5.45
CA ASN A 9 -32.85 18.19 6.88
C ASN A 9 -33.92 17.41 7.64
N GLU A 10 -35.16 17.46 7.16
CA GLU A 10 -36.32 16.80 7.77
C GLU A 10 -36.67 15.49 7.05
N LEU A 11 -36.08 15.28 5.87
CA LEU A 11 -36.35 14.10 5.05
C LEU A 11 -35.84 12.82 5.72
N ALA A 12 -36.68 11.79 5.74
CA ALA A 12 -36.42 10.53 6.44
C ALA A 12 -36.04 10.75 7.91
N ASP A 13 -36.78 11.60 8.61
CA ASP A 13 -36.60 11.93 10.03
C ASP A 13 -35.19 12.44 10.37
N GLY A 14 -34.54 13.10 9.41
CA GLY A 14 -33.17 13.62 9.57
C GLY A 14 -32.06 12.58 9.39
N ALA A 15 -32.38 11.33 9.05
CA ALA A 15 -31.38 10.28 8.81
C ALA A 15 -30.41 10.64 7.67
N ILE A 16 -30.88 11.38 6.65
CA ILE A 16 -30.03 11.85 5.55
C ILE A 16 -29.00 12.86 6.04
N LYS A 17 -29.42 13.77 6.92
CA LYS A 17 -28.55 14.77 7.53
C LYS A 17 -27.44 14.09 8.33
N GLU A 18 -27.75 13.07 9.13
CA GLU A 18 -26.74 12.32 9.88
C GLU A 18 -25.74 11.62 8.96
N LYS A 19 -26.21 10.92 7.92
CA LYS A 19 -25.34 10.25 6.94
C LYS A 19 -24.44 11.24 6.20
N LEU A 20 -24.98 12.39 5.79
CA LEU A 20 -24.21 13.44 5.15
C LEU A 20 -23.16 14.04 6.10
N THR A 21 -23.54 14.29 7.35
CA THR A 21 -22.63 14.84 8.37
C THR A 21 -21.45 13.89 8.61
N LYS A 22 -21.73 12.58 8.72
CA LYS A 22 -20.69 11.55 8.85
C LYS A 22 -19.77 11.49 7.62
N ALA A 23 -20.35 11.56 6.41
CA ALA A 23 -19.59 11.59 5.16
C ALA A 23 -18.67 12.81 5.08
N LEU A 24 -19.16 14.00 5.46
CA LEU A 24 -18.36 15.23 5.50
C LEU A 24 -17.23 15.15 6.53
N ALA A 25 -17.49 14.58 7.71
CA ALA A 25 -16.46 14.36 8.72
C ALA A 25 -15.35 13.42 8.22
N GLN A 26 -15.70 12.36 7.49
CA GLN A 26 -14.71 11.46 6.86
C GLN A 26 -13.86 12.19 5.82
N VAL A 27 -14.47 13.04 4.98
CA VAL A 27 -13.73 13.85 4.01
C VAL A 27 -12.79 14.82 4.72
N ALA A 28 -13.25 15.50 5.77
CA ALA A 28 -12.42 16.42 6.56
C ALA A 28 -11.22 15.69 7.18
N ASN A 29 -11.44 14.55 7.82
CA ASN A 29 -10.36 13.73 8.39
C ASN A 29 -9.36 13.28 7.32
N ASN A 30 -9.85 12.84 6.15
CA ASN A 30 -8.99 12.45 5.02
C ASN A 30 -8.26 13.64 4.37
N ILE A 31 -8.70 14.89 4.55
CA ILE A 31 -7.93 16.07 4.10
C ILE A 31 -6.80 16.39 5.08
N LEU A 32 -7.09 16.27 6.37
CA LEU A 32 -6.15 16.58 7.44
C LEU A 32 -5.10 15.48 7.66
N ASP A 33 -5.29 14.30 7.09
CA ASP A 33 -4.34 13.20 7.16
C ASP A 33 -3.05 13.50 6.37
N PRO A 34 -1.88 13.61 7.04
CA PRO A 34 -0.59 13.85 6.39
C PRO A 34 -0.18 12.74 5.42
N ASN A 35 -0.73 11.54 5.58
CA ASN A 35 -0.42 10.39 4.73
C ASN A 35 -1.26 10.36 3.45
N THR A 36 -2.05 11.41 3.17
CA THR A 36 -2.87 11.50 1.96
C THR A 36 -2.48 12.73 1.14
N ASP A 37 -2.66 12.65 -0.17
CA ASP A 37 -2.37 13.79 -1.05
C ASP A 37 -3.42 14.90 -0.87
N GLN A 38 -3.00 16.05 -0.35
CA GLN A 38 -3.87 17.19 -0.08
C GLN A 38 -4.38 17.88 -1.35
N SER A 39 -3.67 17.75 -2.47
CA SER A 39 -4.04 18.40 -3.73
C SER A 39 -5.18 17.68 -4.45
N LYS A 40 -5.41 16.39 -4.14
CA LYS A 40 -6.41 15.57 -4.82
C LYS A 40 -7.83 15.84 -4.32
N ALA A 41 -8.76 15.89 -5.25
CA ALA A 41 -10.17 16.12 -4.95
C ALA A 41 -10.80 14.92 -4.22
N ARG A 42 -11.63 15.20 -3.20
CA ARG A 42 -12.50 14.24 -2.52
C ARG A 42 -13.95 14.52 -2.91
N LYS A 43 -14.77 13.49 -3.04
CA LYS A 43 -16.15 13.60 -3.53
C LYS A 43 -17.14 13.02 -2.54
N VAL A 44 -18.25 13.72 -2.34
CA VAL A 44 -19.45 13.17 -1.68
C VAL A 44 -20.57 13.13 -2.71
N THR A 45 -21.24 11.99 -2.85
CA THR A 45 -22.35 11.80 -3.79
C THR A 45 -23.58 11.34 -3.01
N ILE A 46 -24.69 12.06 -3.16
CA ILE A 46 -26.00 11.66 -2.65
C ILE A 46 -26.81 11.14 -3.83
N ALA A 47 -27.22 9.88 -3.78
CA ALA A 47 -28.10 9.27 -4.77
C ALA A 47 -29.49 9.08 -4.17
N LEU A 48 -30.49 9.65 -4.84
CA LEU A 48 -31.91 9.53 -4.49
C LEU A 48 -32.59 8.63 -5.52
N ASN A 49 -32.99 7.44 -5.10
CA ASN A 49 -33.62 6.44 -5.95
C ASN A 49 -35.12 6.40 -5.66
N PHE A 50 -35.92 6.78 -6.64
CA PHE A 50 -37.38 6.75 -6.55
C PHE A 50 -37.89 5.50 -7.26
N LYS A 51 -38.56 4.61 -6.52
CA LYS A 51 -39.19 3.42 -7.06
C LYS A 51 -40.71 3.53 -6.86
N PRO A 52 -41.48 3.92 -7.89
CA PRO A 52 -42.94 3.94 -7.80
C PRO A 52 -43.49 2.51 -7.67
N ASP A 53 -44.64 2.38 -7.03
CA ASP A 53 -45.49 1.20 -7.10
C ASP A 53 -46.80 1.49 -7.87
N ASP A 54 -47.53 0.42 -8.21
CA ASP A 54 -48.77 0.50 -8.98
C ASP A 54 -49.90 1.23 -8.24
N SER A 55 -49.75 1.47 -6.92
CA SER A 55 -50.71 2.22 -6.10
C SER A 55 -50.45 3.74 -6.11
N GLY A 56 -49.38 4.19 -6.77
CA GLY A 56 -48.97 5.59 -6.81
C GLY A 56 -48.14 6.01 -5.59
N VAL A 57 -47.74 5.08 -4.72
CA VAL A 57 -46.78 5.34 -3.65
C VAL A 57 -45.36 5.19 -4.22
N VAL A 58 -44.48 6.12 -3.87
CA VAL A 58 -43.09 6.12 -4.34
C VAL A 58 -42.16 5.82 -3.17
N LYS A 59 -41.45 4.69 -3.25
CA LYS A 59 -40.37 4.40 -2.31
C LYS A 59 -39.16 5.24 -2.66
N LEU A 60 -38.69 6.04 -1.71
CA LEU A 60 -37.45 6.80 -1.83
C LEU A 60 -36.33 6.10 -1.05
N THR A 61 -35.28 5.71 -1.75
CA THR A 61 -34.04 5.21 -1.14
C THR A 61 -32.94 6.26 -1.30
N THR A 62 -32.22 6.56 -0.22
CA THR A 62 -31.11 7.53 -0.25
C THR A 62 -29.79 6.85 0.11
N ASP A 63 -28.84 6.94 -0.81
CA ASP A 63 -27.48 6.43 -0.64
C ASP A 63 -26.49 7.59 -0.60
N VAL A 64 -25.61 7.62 0.41
CA VAL A 64 -24.53 8.59 0.52
C VAL A 64 -23.21 7.86 0.35
N LYS A 65 -22.45 8.22 -0.69
CA LYS A 65 -21.15 7.62 -1.01
C LYS A 65 -20.05 8.67 -0.94
N THR A 66 -18.92 8.30 -0.35
CA THR A 66 -17.70 9.12 -0.30
C THR A 66 -16.61 8.51 -1.16
N THR A 67 -15.88 9.36 -1.87
CA THR A 67 -14.66 9.00 -2.59
C THR A 67 -13.52 9.78 -1.95
N LEU A 68 -12.71 9.06 -1.17
CA LEU A 68 -11.59 9.60 -0.42
C LEU A 68 -10.29 9.39 -1.20
N VAL A 69 -9.27 10.16 -0.85
CA VAL A 69 -7.92 9.96 -1.40
C VAL A 69 -7.28 8.81 -0.64
N PRO A 70 -6.73 7.79 -1.32
CA PRO A 70 -6.02 6.71 -0.66
C PRO A 70 -4.73 7.21 -0.03
N ASP A 71 -4.25 6.45 0.95
CA ASP A 71 -2.96 6.71 1.57
C ASP A 71 -1.84 6.67 0.52
N ILE A 72 -0.79 7.46 0.76
CA ILE A 72 0.41 7.49 -0.07
C ILE A 72 0.98 6.07 -0.11
N SER A 73 1.07 5.51 -1.32
CA SER A 73 1.54 4.15 -1.54
C SER A 73 3.01 4.03 -1.18
N VAL A 74 3.32 3.19 -0.18
CA VAL A 74 4.69 2.80 0.14
C VAL A 74 5.09 1.66 -0.80
N THR A 75 6.08 1.93 -1.66
CA THR A 75 6.64 0.91 -2.56
C THR A 75 7.89 0.32 -1.92
N THR A 76 7.94 -1.00 -1.81
CA THR A 76 9.17 -1.72 -1.44
C THR A 76 9.48 -2.79 -2.48
N ASN A 77 10.78 -3.05 -2.69
CA ASN A 77 11.24 -4.09 -3.59
C ASN A 77 11.27 -5.42 -2.84
N VAL A 78 10.72 -6.47 -3.46
CA VAL A 78 10.63 -7.80 -2.84
C VAL A 78 11.36 -8.81 -3.74
N LEU A 79 12.25 -9.58 -3.14
CA LEU A 79 12.89 -10.75 -3.71
C LEU A 79 11.93 -11.94 -3.68
N LEU A 80 11.61 -12.45 -4.87
CA LEU A 80 10.84 -13.67 -5.06
C LEU A 80 11.76 -14.80 -5.55
N GLY A 81 11.63 -15.95 -4.91
CA GLY A 81 12.40 -17.15 -5.23
C GLY A 81 11.66 -18.42 -4.84
N ARG A 82 12.29 -19.55 -5.15
CA ARG A 82 11.88 -20.86 -4.69
C ARG A 82 13.03 -21.39 -3.85
N GLY A 83 12.75 -21.73 -2.60
CA GLY A 83 13.73 -22.32 -1.69
C GLY A 83 14.19 -23.69 -2.20
N GLU A 84 15.29 -24.19 -1.65
CA GLU A 84 15.82 -25.53 -1.98
C GLU A 84 14.83 -26.65 -1.63
N ASP A 85 13.92 -26.39 -0.69
CA ASP A 85 12.81 -27.25 -0.28
C ASP A 85 11.62 -27.26 -1.27
N GLY A 86 11.69 -26.47 -2.34
CA GLY A 86 10.66 -26.36 -3.36
C GLY A 86 9.48 -25.48 -2.96
N TYR A 87 9.51 -24.80 -1.81
CA TYR A 87 8.49 -23.82 -1.40
C TYR A 87 8.83 -22.41 -1.88
N MET A 88 7.83 -21.55 -1.95
CA MET A 88 7.98 -20.16 -2.37
C MET A 88 8.64 -19.35 -1.24
N GLU A 89 9.73 -18.66 -1.54
CA GLU A 89 10.38 -17.72 -0.64
C GLU A 89 10.13 -16.28 -1.11
N MET A 90 9.80 -15.41 -0.15
CA MET A 90 9.56 -13.99 -0.39
C MET A 90 10.26 -13.19 0.72
N ASN A 91 11.22 -12.33 0.34
CA ASN A 91 11.99 -11.48 1.27
C ASN A 91 12.06 -10.05 0.72
N GLU A 92 12.16 -9.04 1.58
CA GLU A 92 12.38 -7.66 1.13
C GLU A 92 13.82 -7.48 0.62
N LEU A 93 14.01 -6.79 -0.52
CA LEU A 93 15.35 -6.49 -1.06
C LEU A 93 15.95 -5.31 -0.30
N LYS A 94 17.05 -5.53 0.42
CA LYS A 94 17.73 -4.48 1.20
C LYS A 94 19.00 -3.94 0.54
N SER A 95 19.69 -4.74 -0.27
CA SER A 95 20.97 -4.35 -0.88
C SER A 95 20.87 -3.53 -2.19
N GLY A 96 19.66 -3.28 -2.68
CA GLY A 96 19.41 -2.55 -3.94
C GLY A 96 19.52 -3.40 -5.21
N THR A 97 20.31 -4.48 -5.21
CA THR A 97 20.42 -5.44 -6.32
C THR A 97 20.34 -6.87 -5.81
N ARG A 98 19.58 -7.74 -6.48
CA ARG A 98 19.49 -9.17 -6.13
C ARG A 98 20.87 -9.83 -6.13
N GLY A 99 21.18 -10.55 -5.06
CA GLY A 99 22.43 -11.28 -4.85
C GLY A 99 23.62 -10.39 -4.48
N GLN A 100 23.44 -9.08 -4.31
CA GLN A 100 24.50 -8.18 -3.88
C GLN A 100 24.54 -8.09 -2.35
N GLU A 101 25.70 -8.25 -1.76
CA GLU A 101 25.95 -7.95 -0.35
C GLU A 101 26.03 -6.43 -0.17
N TYR A 102 25.55 -5.93 0.96
CA TYR A 102 25.66 -4.52 1.31
C TYR A 102 26.22 -4.35 2.72
N PHE A 103 26.90 -3.23 2.91
CA PHE A 103 27.30 -2.80 4.24
C PHE A 103 26.16 -2.00 4.84
N ASP A 104 25.64 -2.46 5.99
CA ASP A 104 24.57 -1.78 6.67
C ASP A 104 25.13 -0.58 7.46
N PRO A 105 24.74 0.67 7.12
CA PRO A 105 25.26 1.85 7.78
C PRO A 105 24.80 1.99 9.24
N ASP A 106 23.71 1.33 9.65
CA ASP A 106 23.13 1.50 10.98
C ASP A 106 23.84 0.64 12.05
N ASP A 107 24.26 -0.59 11.68
CA ASP A 107 24.96 -1.50 12.59
C ASP A 107 26.39 -1.86 12.16
N SER A 108 26.87 -1.29 11.05
CA SER A 108 28.22 -1.49 10.52
C SER A 108 28.57 -2.96 10.23
N THR A 109 27.58 -3.76 9.83
CA THR A 109 27.78 -5.18 9.47
C THR A 109 27.57 -5.45 7.98
N LEU A 110 28.29 -6.44 7.45
CA LEU A 110 28.08 -6.99 6.11
C LEU A 110 26.84 -7.90 6.12
N LYS A 111 25.89 -7.62 5.24
CA LYS A 111 24.64 -8.37 5.11
C LYS A 111 24.42 -8.80 3.67
N ASP A 112 23.72 -9.92 3.50
CA ASP A 112 23.25 -10.38 2.20
C ASP A 112 22.14 -9.48 1.63
N ASP A 113 21.63 -9.82 0.44
CA ASP A 113 20.57 -9.05 -0.23
C ASP A 113 19.21 -9.07 0.50
N LYS A 114 19.04 -9.99 1.46
CA LYS A 114 17.87 -10.15 2.32
C LYS A 114 18.05 -9.50 3.71
N GLY A 115 19.23 -8.96 4.03
CA GLY A 115 19.54 -8.32 5.31
C GLY A 115 20.00 -9.29 6.41
N ILE A 116 20.42 -10.51 6.05
CA ILE A 116 20.96 -11.48 6.99
C ILE A 116 22.47 -11.21 7.15
N PRO A 117 22.98 -11.03 8.38
CA PRO A 117 24.41 -10.84 8.62
C PRO A 117 25.24 -12.01 8.13
N ILE A 118 26.27 -11.72 7.36
CA ILE A 118 27.25 -12.71 6.90
C ILE A 118 28.34 -12.81 7.95
N LYS A 119 28.61 -14.02 8.44
CA LYS A 119 29.81 -14.30 9.24
C LYS A 119 30.94 -14.62 8.27
N ASP A 120 32.03 -13.85 8.33
CA ASP A 120 33.24 -14.08 7.54
C ASP A 120 33.91 -15.41 7.94
N ASP A 121 33.43 -16.52 7.40
CA ASP A 121 34.05 -17.84 7.63
C ASP A 121 35.22 -18.11 6.64
N LYS A 122 35.59 -17.15 5.77
CA LYS A 122 36.64 -17.34 4.76
C LYS A 122 37.58 -16.14 4.57
N VAL A 123 38.19 -15.66 5.64
CA VAL A 123 39.51 -15.03 5.54
C VAL A 123 40.53 -16.07 5.99
N THR A 124 41.01 -16.91 5.07
CA THR A 124 42.26 -17.61 5.32
C THR A 124 43.37 -16.57 5.19
N ASP A 125 44.06 -16.25 6.29
CA ASP A 125 45.24 -15.36 6.33
C ASP A 125 46.43 -15.85 5.47
N ALA A 126 46.27 -16.96 4.75
CA ALA A 126 47.26 -17.46 3.82
C ALA A 126 47.30 -16.57 2.56
N PRO A 127 48.47 -16.05 2.16
CA PRO A 127 48.62 -15.34 0.90
C PRO A 127 48.18 -16.23 -0.26
N ILE A 128 47.22 -15.75 -1.06
CA ILE A 128 46.76 -16.45 -2.26
C ILE A 128 47.85 -16.34 -3.34
N ASP A 129 48.55 -17.44 -3.62
CA ASP A 129 49.56 -17.49 -4.67
C ASP A 129 48.93 -17.79 -6.05
N PHE A 130 48.67 -16.72 -6.81
CA PHE A 130 48.06 -16.78 -8.13
C PHE A 130 48.91 -17.48 -9.21
N ARG A 131 50.21 -17.76 -8.95
CA ARG A 131 51.07 -18.47 -9.91
C ARG A 131 50.80 -19.97 -9.92
N LYS A 132 50.44 -20.55 -8.78
CA LYS A 132 50.10 -21.99 -8.67
C LYS A 132 48.77 -22.32 -9.35
N ILE A 133 47.82 -21.40 -9.31
CA ILE A 133 46.48 -21.57 -9.88
C ILE A 133 46.53 -21.60 -11.42
N LYS A 134 47.46 -20.87 -12.03
CA LYS A 134 47.60 -20.82 -13.50
C LYS A 134 48.15 -22.13 -14.08
N ASN A 135 49.15 -22.72 -13.43
CA ASN A 135 49.78 -23.96 -13.90
C ASN A 135 48.85 -25.19 -13.77
N ALA A 136 47.86 -25.15 -12.88
CA ALA A 136 46.86 -26.22 -12.74
C ALA A 136 45.80 -26.22 -13.85
N LYS A 137 45.62 -25.10 -14.56
CA LYS A 137 44.68 -24.99 -15.69
C LYS A 137 45.28 -25.37 -17.05
N GLU A 138 46.60 -25.42 -17.17
CA GLU A 138 47.29 -25.79 -18.41
C GLU A 138 47.71 -27.27 -18.44
N ALA A 139 47.37 -28.05 -17.41
CA ALA A 139 47.66 -29.49 -17.32
C ALA A 139 46.43 -30.39 -17.52
N ASN A 140 45.32 -29.85 -18.04
CA ASN A 140 44.13 -30.60 -18.47
C ASN A 140 43.79 -30.27 -19.92
#